data_AF-A0A534LYC9-F1
#
_entry.id   AF-A0A534LYC9-F1
#
_cell.length_a   1.000
_cell.length_b   1.000
_cell.length_c   1.000
_cell.angle_alpha   90.00
_cell.angle_beta   90.00
_cell.angle_gamma   90.00
#
_symmetry.space_group_name_H-M   'P 1'
#
loop_
_entity.id
_entity.type
_entity.pdbx_description
1 polymer ?
#
loop_
_entity_poly.entity_id
_entity_poly.type
_entity_poly.pdbx_seq_one_letter_code
_entity_poly.pdbx_strand_id
1 'polypeptide(L)'
;MSGASSPSGVPGAPRRNVQVWFIALIAVMIAIAFAFAAGGVFFRTTALESTQSRHVEFLGHGEAPLEIPIMTSYTAPKIPNATVTSHVLWSIESTRTGASTTYLLSWQSVSKTSLPIRFVFNASGPHPYVADLGIGSVENGFLLNPAGSCSTDCDSIKMTQEGMVPGIFDVTAVVFRMTYNVSRVTETRGSTTTSYIEVDYSLRAWCFCGMAGPAANVTFPRPQDLWSISVDRLPAGSGVSLSVHGLSLPVDVFRNNATTFQFSAGPEGILSAQLVSEYRWGPVDDYVLSFSASADASIHYFLDLRFGSILILYDPATA
;
A
#
# COMPACT_ATOMS: atom_id res chain seq x y z
N MET A 1 -40.31 -35.36 -107.62
CA MET A 1 -39.65 -36.56 -107.06
C MET A 1 -39.25 -36.25 -105.63
N SER A 2 -39.69 -37.11 -104.68
CA SER A 2 -39.09 -37.51 -103.38
C SER A 2 -38.04 -36.58 -102.74
N GLY A 3 -38.00 -36.30 -101.43
CA GLY A 3 -38.47 -36.98 -100.22
C GLY A 3 -37.71 -36.38 -99.02
N ALA A 4 -38.22 -36.60 -97.80
CA ALA A 4 -37.96 -35.87 -96.55
C ALA A 4 -36.59 -36.06 -95.84
N SER A 5 -36.21 -35.11 -94.95
CA SER A 5 -35.92 -35.34 -93.52
C SER A 5 -35.40 -34.08 -92.77
N SER A 6 -36.05 -33.72 -91.65
CA SER A 6 -35.54 -32.86 -90.55
C SER A 6 -34.75 -33.73 -89.53
N PRO A 7 -33.92 -33.24 -88.55
CA PRO A 7 -34.30 -32.19 -87.59
C PRO A 7 -33.22 -31.29 -86.91
N SER A 8 -33.77 -30.26 -86.24
CA SER A 8 -33.41 -29.70 -84.92
C SER A 8 -32.07 -29.00 -84.65
N GLY A 9 -32.17 -27.74 -84.19
CA GLY A 9 -31.15 -27.05 -83.40
C GLY A 9 -31.63 -25.65 -82.97
N VAL A 10 -32.23 -25.52 -81.79
CA VAL A 10 -32.61 -24.24 -81.17
C VAL A 10 -31.34 -23.55 -80.63
N PRO A 11 -31.13 -22.23 -80.82
CA PRO A 11 -29.96 -21.53 -80.28
C PRO A 11 -30.16 -21.17 -78.81
N GLY A 12 -29.13 -21.45 -77.98
CA GLY A 12 -29.06 -21.02 -76.59
C GLY A 12 -28.86 -19.50 -76.46
N ALA A 13 -29.64 -18.87 -75.59
CA ALA A 13 -29.54 -17.46 -75.24
C ALA A 13 -28.35 -17.17 -74.29
N PRO A 14 -27.70 -15.99 -74.36
CA PRO A 14 -26.58 -15.65 -73.49
C PRO A 14 -27.09 -15.08 -72.14
N ARG A 15 -27.03 -15.88 -71.08
CA ARG A 15 -27.17 -15.42 -69.69
C ARG A 15 -25.79 -15.10 -69.12
N ARG A 16 -25.28 -13.87 -69.25
CA ARG A 16 -24.00 -13.51 -68.58
C ARG A 16 -23.88 -12.09 -68.01
N ASN A 17 -24.78 -11.17 -68.30
CA ASN A 17 -24.64 -9.77 -67.84
C ASN A 17 -25.38 -9.42 -66.54
N VAL A 18 -26.46 -10.11 -66.18
CA VAL A 18 -27.26 -9.77 -64.97
C VAL A 18 -26.50 -10.09 -63.67
N GLN A 19 -25.64 -11.11 -63.70
CA GLN A 19 -24.94 -11.61 -62.52
C GLN A 19 -23.84 -10.65 -62.04
N VAL A 20 -23.18 -9.93 -62.96
CA VAL A 20 -22.11 -8.96 -62.64
C VAL A 20 -22.67 -7.70 -62.00
N TRP A 21 -23.81 -7.20 -62.49
CA TRP A 21 -24.49 -6.04 -61.91
C TRP A 21 -25.01 -6.32 -60.50
N PHE A 22 -25.53 -7.52 -60.25
CA PHE A 22 -25.96 -7.93 -58.90
C PHE A 22 -24.79 -8.00 -57.90
N ILE A 23 -23.63 -8.53 -58.32
CA ILE A 23 -22.45 -8.61 -57.46
C ILE A 23 -21.92 -7.20 -57.14
N ALA A 24 -21.87 -6.31 -58.13
CA ALA A 24 -21.45 -4.93 -57.93
C ALA A 24 -22.37 -4.17 -56.94
N LEU A 25 -23.67 -4.39 -57.02
CA LEU A 25 -24.65 -3.74 -56.16
C LEU A 25 -24.56 -4.25 -54.71
N ILE A 26 -24.32 -5.55 -54.51
CA ILE A 26 -24.05 -6.13 -53.19
C ILE A 26 -22.75 -5.54 -52.59
N ALA A 27 -21.69 -5.42 -53.40
CA ALA A 27 -20.43 -4.85 -52.93
C ALA A 27 -20.58 -3.38 -52.48
N VAL A 28 -21.37 -2.58 -53.21
CA VAL A 28 -21.67 -1.19 -52.83
C VAL A 28 -22.48 -1.13 -51.53
N MET A 29 -23.48 -2.00 -51.37
CA MET A 29 -24.28 -2.06 -50.13
C MET A 29 -23.42 -2.46 -48.92
N ILE A 30 -22.48 -3.40 -49.10
CA ILE A 30 -21.53 -3.79 -48.04
C ILE A 30 -20.59 -2.62 -47.72
N ALA A 31 -20.07 -1.92 -48.72
CA ALA A 31 -19.19 -0.77 -48.50
C ALA A 31 -19.90 0.37 -47.77
N ILE A 32 -21.17 0.65 -48.11
CA ILE A 32 -22.00 1.63 -47.42
C ILE A 32 -22.26 1.18 -45.97
N ALA A 33 -22.63 -0.09 -45.75
CA ALA A 33 -22.83 -0.63 -44.40
C ALA A 33 -21.56 -0.54 -43.55
N PHE A 34 -20.39 -0.85 -44.14
CA PHE A 34 -19.10 -0.67 -43.48
C PHE A 34 -18.78 0.79 -43.18
N ALA A 35 -19.07 1.71 -44.09
CA ALA A 35 -18.86 3.14 -43.86
C ALA A 35 -19.78 3.69 -42.75
N PHE A 36 -21.03 3.24 -42.69
CA PHE A 36 -21.97 3.59 -41.61
C PHE A 36 -21.58 2.95 -40.26
N ALA A 37 -21.10 1.70 -40.27
CA ALA A 37 -20.63 1.02 -39.07
C ALA A 37 -19.32 1.64 -38.55
N ALA A 38 -18.35 1.90 -39.43
CA ALA A 38 -17.09 2.56 -39.08
C ALA A 38 -17.33 4.01 -38.63
N GLY A 39 -18.20 4.75 -39.30
CA GLY A 39 -18.63 6.10 -38.89
C GLY A 39 -19.36 6.07 -37.54
N GLY A 40 -20.27 5.13 -37.31
CA GLY A 40 -20.99 4.97 -36.05
C GLY A 40 -20.07 4.59 -34.88
N VAL A 41 -19.06 3.76 -35.13
CA VAL A 41 -18.00 3.44 -34.15
C VAL A 41 -17.14 4.67 -33.91
N PHE A 42 -16.70 5.39 -34.95
CA PHE A 42 -15.88 6.59 -34.82
C PHE A 42 -16.58 7.72 -34.06
N PHE A 43 -17.86 7.99 -34.34
CA PHE A 43 -18.66 8.96 -33.60
C PHE A 43 -18.96 8.52 -32.17
N ARG A 44 -19.15 7.22 -31.91
CA ARG A 44 -19.25 6.73 -30.53
C ARG A 44 -17.93 6.88 -29.79
N THR A 45 -16.79 6.56 -30.41
CA THR A 45 -15.48 6.64 -29.75
C THR A 45 -15.02 8.08 -29.55
N THR A 46 -15.29 8.99 -30.50
CA THR A 46 -14.90 10.40 -30.40
C THR A 46 -15.89 11.26 -29.61
N ALA A 47 -17.19 10.94 -29.59
CA ALA A 47 -18.14 11.60 -28.68
C ALA A 47 -18.03 11.10 -27.22
N LEU A 48 -17.41 9.93 -27.00
CA LEU A 48 -17.04 9.40 -25.68
C LEU A 48 -15.66 9.89 -25.19
N GLU A 49 -14.90 10.61 -26.02
CA GLU A 49 -13.88 11.55 -25.52
C GLU A 49 -14.62 12.75 -24.92
N SER A 50 -15.35 12.50 -23.83
CA SER A 50 -16.02 13.53 -23.08
C SER A 50 -15.00 14.58 -22.69
N THR A 51 -15.23 15.82 -23.10
CA THR A 51 -14.60 16.99 -22.51
C THR A 51 -14.71 16.88 -20.99
N GLN A 52 -13.62 16.52 -20.32
CA GLN A 52 -13.55 16.49 -18.87
C GLN A 52 -13.43 17.94 -18.41
N SER A 53 -14.50 18.52 -17.90
CA SER A 53 -14.41 19.82 -17.22
C SER A 53 -14.11 19.57 -15.75
N ARG A 54 -12.99 20.10 -15.26
CA ARG A 54 -12.58 20.03 -13.86
C ARG A 54 -12.62 21.44 -13.26
N HIS A 55 -13.51 21.64 -12.30
CA HIS A 55 -13.56 22.85 -11.50
C HIS A 55 -12.93 22.57 -10.13
N VAL A 56 -12.03 23.45 -9.68
CA VAL A 56 -11.33 23.32 -8.41
C VAL A 56 -11.54 24.59 -7.59
N GLU A 57 -12.12 24.44 -6.41
CA GLU A 57 -12.28 25.50 -5.42
C GLU A 57 -11.34 25.22 -4.24
N PHE A 58 -10.41 26.13 -3.98
CA PHE A 58 -9.47 26.00 -2.88
C PHE A 58 -10.16 26.22 -1.53
N LEU A 59 -9.99 25.30 -0.60
CA LEU A 59 -10.62 25.34 0.74
C LEU A 59 -9.61 25.67 1.85
N GLY A 60 -8.38 25.18 1.75
CA GLY A 60 -7.38 25.38 2.79
C GLY A 60 -6.01 24.81 2.45
N HIS A 61 -4.99 25.23 3.19
CA HIS A 61 -3.64 24.68 3.14
C HIS A 61 -3.11 24.51 4.56
N GLY A 62 -2.09 23.66 4.71
CA GLY A 62 -1.37 23.54 5.97
C GLY A 62 -0.07 22.79 5.85
N GLU A 63 0.71 22.86 6.93
CA GLU A 63 1.91 22.05 7.14
C GLU A 63 1.86 21.47 8.55
N ALA A 64 2.23 20.20 8.70
CA ALA A 64 2.30 19.54 10.00
C ALA A 64 3.29 18.39 9.99
N PRO A 65 3.83 18.00 11.15
CA PRO A 65 4.53 16.74 11.29
C PRO A 65 3.55 15.56 11.12
N LEU A 66 4.00 14.53 10.41
CA LEU A 66 3.33 13.24 10.32
C LEU A 66 4.31 12.16 10.80
N GLU A 67 3.98 11.54 11.93
CA GLU A 67 4.73 10.43 12.47
C GLU A 67 4.10 9.12 11.97
N ILE A 68 4.90 8.28 11.33
CA ILE A 68 4.48 6.98 10.82
C ILE A 68 5.25 5.90 11.59
N PRO A 69 4.63 5.25 12.60
CA PRO A 69 5.27 4.12 13.28
C PRO A 69 5.43 2.95 12.31
N ILE A 70 6.63 2.41 12.25
CA ILE A 70 6.98 1.28 11.37
C ILE A 70 7.35 0.03 12.16
N MET A 71 7.85 0.17 13.38
CA MET A 71 8.21 -0.97 14.22
C MET A 71 8.08 -0.64 15.70
N THR A 72 7.74 -1.64 16.51
CA THR A 72 7.90 -1.60 17.97
C THR A 72 9.00 -2.55 18.39
N SER A 73 9.79 -2.15 19.38
CA SER A 73 10.87 -2.97 19.92
C SER A 73 10.63 -3.20 21.40
N TYR A 74 10.67 -4.47 21.80
CA TYR A 74 10.50 -4.91 23.18
C TYR A 74 11.76 -5.62 23.64
N THR A 75 12.24 -5.24 24.82
CA THR A 75 13.22 -6.05 25.56
C THR A 75 12.52 -6.72 26.73
N ALA A 76 13.12 -7.78 27.26
CA ALA A 76 12.55 -8.48 28.41
C ALA A 76 12.44 -7.53 29.63
N PRO A 77 11.35 -7.60 30.41
CA PRO A 77 11.20 -6.78 31.61
C PRO A 77 12.29 -7.07 32.65
N LYS A 78 12.42 -6.18 33.65
CA LYS A 78 13.30 -6.43 34.80
C LYS A 78 12.70 -7.50 35.72
N ILE A 79 13.55 -8.31 36.33
CA ILE A 79 13.19 -9.26 37.40
C ILE A 79 13.72 -8.71 38.72
N PRO A 80 12.91 -8.66 39.80
CA PRO A 80 13.39 -8.25 41.12
C PRO A 80 14.59 -9.09 41.58
N ASN A 81 15.63 -8.43 42.10
CA ASN A 81 16.85 -9.07 42.64
C ASN A 81 17.64 -9.97 41.65
N ALA A 82 17.40 -9.84 40.35
CA ALA A 82 18.16 -10.56 39.32
C ALA A 82 18.79 -9.59 38.31
N THR A 83 19.90 -10.00 37.72
CA THR A 83 20.47 -9.33 36.55
C THR A 83 19.79 -9.85 35.31
N VAL A 84 19.27 -8.94 34.49
CA VAL A 84 18.69 -9.23 33.18
C VAL A 84 19.55 -8.58 32.11
N THR A 85 19.90 -9.36 31.09
CA THR A 85 20.47 -8.84 29.85
C THR A 85 19.45 -9.13 28.76
N SER A 86 19.06 -8.10 28.02
CA SER A 86 18.15 -8.26 26.91
C SER A 86 18.58 -7.34 25.77
N HIS A 87 18.57 -7.89 24.58
CA HIS A 87 18.95 -7.20 23.36
C HIS A 87 17.89 -7.47 22.31
N VAL A 88 17.37 -6.41 21.71
CA VAL A 88 16.52 -6.48 20.53
C VAL A 88 17.26 -5.83 19.38
N LEU A 89 17.26 -6.50 18.23
CA LEU A 89 17.77 -5.98 16.97
C LEU A 89 16.67 -6.12 15.92
N TRP A 90 16.22 -4.99 15.39
CA TRP A 90 15.42 -4.95 14.19
C TRP A 90 16.28 -4.48 13.04
N SER A 91 16.21 -5.17 11.90
CA SER A 91 16.94 -4.80 10.70
C SER A 91 16.10 -4.97 9.45
N ILE A 92 16.24 -4.01 8.53
CA ILE A 92 15.65 -4.07 7.20
C ILE A 92 16.74 -3.76 6.17
N GLU A 93 16.74 -4.48 5.05
CA GLU A 93 17.80 -4.39 4.06
C GLU A 93 17.25 -4.49 2.64
N SER A 94 17.55 -3.47 1.83
CA SER A 94 17.36 -3.52 0.39
C SER A 94 18.67 -3.94 -0.25
N THR A 95 18.65 -5.03 -1.01
CA THR A 95 19.82 -5.59 -1.70
C THR A 95 19.66 -5.49 -3.21
N ARG A 96 20.73 -5.72 -3.98
CA ARG A 96 20.64 -5.88 -5.45
C ARG A 96 19.65 -6.97 -5.87
N THR A 97 19.47 -8.00 -5.04
CA THR A 97 18.65 -9.19 -5.35
C THR A 97 17.21 -9.11 -4.85
N GLY A 98 16.85 -8.08 -4.09
CA GLY A 98 15.50 -7.94 -3.54
C GLY A 98 15.35 -6.71 -2.66
N ALA A 99 14.17 -6.09 -2.70
CA ALA A 99 13.82 -4.96 -1.87
C ALA A 99 13.60 -5.37 -0.40
N SER A 100 13.81 -4.43 0.52
CA SER A 100 13.38 -4.56 1.91
C SER A 100 11.86 -4.61 2.02
N THR A 101 11.36 -4.78 3.24
CA THR A 101 9.97 -4.54 3.62
C THR A 101 9.48 -3.19 3.09
N THR A 102 8.35 -3.23 2.39
CA THR A 102 7.59 -2.06 1.94
C THR A 102 6.31 -1.95 2.75
N TYR A 103 6.02 -0.75 3.24
CA TYR A 103 4.77 -0.43 3.92
C TYR A 103 3.81 0.20 2.92
N LEU A 104 2.63 -0.39 2.78
CA LEU A 104 1.50 0.23 2.10
C LEU A 104 0.71 1.05 3.11
N LEU A 105 0.64 2.36 2.87
CA LEU A 105 -0.05 3.30 3.73
C LEU A 105 -1.29 3.82 3.00
N SER A 106 -2.43 3.83 3.68
CA SER A 106 -3.70 4.29 3.09
C SER A 106 -4.48 5.16 4.06
N TRP A 107 -5.03 6.26 3.53
CA TRP A 107 -5.90 7.13 4.30
C TRP A 107 -7.33 6.58 4.32
N GLN A 108 -7.87 6.45 5.52
CA GLN A 108 -9.26 6.10 5.77
C GLN A 108 -9.97 7.30 6.39
N SER A 109 -10.99 7.82 5.71
CA SER A 109 -11.76 8.95 6.26
C SER A 109 -12.48 8.53 7.53
N VAL A 110 -12.33 9.34 8.59
CA VAL A 110 -13.02 9.17 9.87
C VAL A 110 -14.13 10.21 10.03
N SER A 111 -13.94 11.40 9.46
CA SER A 111 -14.97 12.44 9.44
C SER A 111 -16.10 12.11 8.45
N LYS A 112 -17.34 12.33 8.89
CA LYS A 112 -18.51 12.33 8.01
C LYS A 112 -18.62 13.70 7.33
N THR A 113 -18.21 13.76 6.07
CA THR A 113 -18.38 14.93 5.20
C THR A 113 -19.59 14.74 4.29
N SER A 114 -20.11 15.85 3.76
CA SER A 114 -21.20 15.86 2.77
C SER A 114 -20.75 15.32 1.39
N LEU A 115 -19.44 15.33 1.14
CA LEU A 115 -18.79 14.86 -0.08
C LEU A 115 -17.75 13.77 0.25
N PRO A 116 -17.51 12.80 -0.65
CA PRO A 116 -16.41 11.85 -0.48
C PRO A 116 -15.05 12.57 -0.47
N ILE A 117 -14.08 12.01 0.26
CA ILE A 117 -12.71 12.55 0.35
C ILE A 117 -11.78 11.68 -0.47
N ARG A 118 -10.93 12.32 -1.27
CA ARG A 118 -9.87 11.70 -2.06
C ARG A 118 -8.52 12.26 -1.61
N PHE A 119 -7.59 11.38 -1.30
CA PHE A 119 -6.22 11.73 -0.96
C PHE A 119 -5.33 11.51 -2.17
N VAL A 120 -4.59 12.53 -2.56
CA VAL A 120 -3.67 12.50 -3.69
C VAL A 120 -2.27 12.71 -3.16
N PHE A 121 -1.46 11.66 -3.22
CA PHE A 121 -0.06 11.77 -2.84
C PHE A 121 0.75 12.35 -3.99
N ASN A 122 1.32 13.53 -3.77
CA ASN A 122 2.27 14.16 -4.67
C ASN A 122 3.67 13.94 -4.11
N ALA A 123 4.41 13.03 -4.74
CA ALA A 123 5.74 12.65 -4.28
C ALA A 123 6.67 13.88 -4.30
N SER A 124 7.03 14.38 -3.12
CA SER A 124 8.17 15.29 -2.98
C SER A 124 9.45 14.49 -3.07
N GLY A 125 10.44 15.04 -3.78
CA GLY A 125 11.64 14.34 -4.21
C GLY A 125 12.40 13.59 -3.09
N PRO A 126 13.17 12.56 -3.46
CA PRO A 126 13.83 11.67 -2.52
C PRO A 126 14.73 12.45 -1.55
N HIS A 127 14.63 12.16 -0.26
CA HIS A 127 15.70 12.51 0.67
C HIS A 127 16.72 11.36 0.62
N PRO A 128 17.99 11.58 0.27
CA PRO A 128 18.97 10.52 -0.01
C PRO A 128 19.30 9.57 1.15
N TYR A 129 18.68 9.75 2.33
CA TYR A 129 19.06 9.07 3.57
C TYR A 129 17.88 8.70 4.49
N VAL A 130 16.62 9.00 4.15
CA VAL A 130 15.51 8.95 5.15
C VAL A 130 14.24 8.29 4.59
N ALA A 131 14.35 7.11 3.98
CA ALA A 131 13.27 6.37 3.31
C ALA A 131 12.93 6.86 1.89
N ASP A 132 12.51 5.91 1.05
CA ASP A 132 11.92 6.20 -0.24
C ASP A 132 10.40 6.14 -0.16
N LEU A 133 9.75 7.06 -0.87
CA LEU A 133 8.30 7.14 -1.00
C LEU A 133 7.88 6.82 -2.42
N GLY A 134 6.76 6.13 -2.57
CA GLY A 134 6.19 5.76 -3.86
C GLY A 134 4.68 6.00 -3.91
N ILE A 135 4.13 6.02 -5.11
CA ILE A 135 2.68 6.02 -5.30
C ILE A 135 2.14 4.63 -4.93
N GLY A 136 1.07 4.60 -4.13
CA GLY A 136 0.45 3.37 -3.67
C GLY A 136 -0.30 2.65 -4.79
N SER A 137 -0.45 1.33 -4.65
CA SER A 137 -1.29 0.51 -5.55
C SER A 137 -2.78 0.60 -5.24
N VAL A 138 -3.15 1.23 -4.12
CA VAL A 138 -4.53 1.43 -3.67
C VAL A 138 -4.92 2.90 -3.72
N GLU A 139 -6.22 3.16 -3.90
CA GLU A 139 -6.75 4.52 -3.80
C GLU A 139 -6.45 5.12 -2.43
N ASN A 140 -6.14 6.41 -2.40
CA ASN A 140 -5.77 7.15 -1.18
C ASN A 140 -4.49 6.62 -0.49
N GLY A 141 -3.67 5.86 -1.20
CA GLY A 141 -2.49 5.22 -0.64
C GLY A 141 -1.15 5.66 -1.24
N PHE A 142 -0.09 5.40 -0.47
CA PHE A 142 1.31 5.60 -0.83
C PHE A 142 2.17 4.48 -0.25
N LEU A 143 3.37 4.32 -0.79
CA LEU A 143 4.36 3.34 -0.34
C LEU A 143 5.46 4.03 0.46
N LEU A 144 5.93 3.35 1.50
CA LEU A 144 7.11 3.71 2.27
C LEU A 144 8.10 2.53 2.27
N ASN A 145 9.30 2.77 1.77
CA ASN A 145 10.43 1.84 1.81
C ASN A 145 11.45 2.38 2.80
N PRO A 146 11.47 1.92 4.07
CA PRO A 146 12.26 2.59 5.09
C PRO A 146 13.77 2.38 4.90
N ALA A 147 14.22 1.24 4.37
CA ALA A 147 15.62 1.07 3.98
C ALA A 147 16.02 1.86 2.71
N GLY A 148 15.05 2.42 1.98
CA GLY A 148 15.27 3.00 0.65
C GLY A 148 15.41 1.93 -0.44
N SER A 149 15.64 2.38 -1.67
CA SER A 149 15.77 1.54 -2.86
C SER A 149 17.24 1.34 -3.21
N CYS A 150 17.67 0.07 -3.28
CA CYS A 150 19.00 -0.27 -3.77
C CYS A 150 18.97 -0.30 -5.31
N SER A 151 19.61 0.68 -5.95
CA SER A 151 19.76 0.72 -7.41
C SER A 151 20.82 -0.27 -7.90
N THR A 152 20.99 -0.41 -9.22
CA THR A 152 21.89 -1.42 -9.84
C THR A 152 23.33 -1.38 -9.32
N ASP A 153 23.82 -0.19 -8.96
CA ASP A 153 25.20 0.04 -8.49
C ASP A 153 25.33 -0.04 -6.95
N CYS A 154 24.23 -0.29 -6.24
CA CYS A 154 24.21 -0.50 -4.80
C CYS A 154 24.34 -2.00 -4.49
N ASP A 155 25.17 -2.36 -3.51
CA ASP A 155 25.26 -3.73 -2.99
C ASP A 155 24.16 -3.98 -1.96
N SER A 156 24.05 -3.12 -0.95
CA SER A 156 22.87 -3.03 -0.10
C SER A 156 22.71 -1.67 0.59
N ILE A 157 21.48 -1.36 0.98
CA ILE A 157 21.14 -0.28 1.92
C ILE A 157 20.45 -0.93 3.10
N LYS A 158 21.04 -0.78 4.28
CA LYS A 158 20.55 -1.40 5.51
C LYS A 158 20.17 -0.34 6.53
N MET A 159 19.08 -0.60 7.24
CA MET A 159 18.70 0.14 8.43
C MET A 159 18.61 -0.84 9.60
N THR A 160 19.15 -0.44 10.74
CA THR A 160 19.13 -1.22 11.99
C THR A 160 18.66 -0.34 13.14
N GLN A 161 17.88 -0.92 14.04
CA GLN A 161 17.54 -0.35 15.34
C GLN A 161 17.79 -1.39 16.42
N GLU A 162 18.43 -0.97 17.50
CA GLU A 162 18.79 -1.86 18.60
C GLU A 162 18.39 -1.29 19.95
N GLY A 163 18.04 -2.16 20.88
CA GLY A 163 17.77 -1.82 22.27
C GLY A 163 18.46 -2.83 23.19
N MET A 164 19.27 -2.36 24.12
CA MET A 164 20.10 -3.21 25.00
C MET A 164 19.71 -3.16 26.49
N VAL A 165 18.74 -2.31 26.86
CA VAL A 165 18.35 -2.13 28.26
C VAL A 165 17.08 -2.93 28.55
N PRO A 166 17.00 -3.69 29.65
CA PRO A 166 15.78 -4.42 30.01
C PRO A 166 14.58 -3.51 30.28
N GLY A 167 13.40 -3.96 29.85
CA GLY A 167 12.11 -3.29 30.07
C GLY A 167 11.84 -2.12 29.12
N ILE A 168 12.59 -2.02 28.02
CA ILE A 168 12.30 -1.10 26.93
C ILE A 168 11.01 -1.51 26.20
N PHE A 169 10.15 -0.51 25.98
CA PHE A 169 9.15 -0.47 24.93
C PHE A 169 9.44 0.79 24.10
N ASP A 170 9.99 0.60 22.91
CA ASP A 170 10.31 1.69 21.98
C ASP A 170 9.46 1.57 20.71
N VAL A 171 9.20 2.73 20.11
CA VAL A 171 8.52 2.89 18.83
C VAL A 171 9.52 3.49 17.86
N THR A 172 9.79 2.79 16.76
CA THR A 172 10.51 3.38 15.63
C THR A 172 9.49 3.98 14.68
N ALA A 173 9.63 5.28 14.41
CA ALA A 173 8.81 5.99 13.44
C ALA A 173 9.65 6.74 12.40
N VAL A 174 9.07 6.90 11.23
CA VAL A 174 9.54 7.89 10.25
C VAL A 174 8.74 9.15 10.44
N VAL A 175 9.44 10.26 10.66
CA VAL A 175 8.82 11.57 10.83
C VAL A 175 8.91 12.31 9.51
N PHE A 176 7.77 12.73 8.98
CA PHE A 176 7.67 13.55 7.78
C PHE A 176 7.21 14.96 8.12
N ARG A 177 7.72 15.96 7.40
CA ARG A 177 6.99 17.21 7.22
C ARG A 177 5.99 17.00 6.11
N MET A 178 4.70 17.07 6.45
CA MET A 178 3.62 17.00 5.48
C MET A 178 3.16 18.41 5.13
N THR A 179 3.13 18.72 3.84
CA THR A 179 2.46 19.91 3.32
C THR A 179 1.25 19.44 2.55
N TYR A 180 0.10 20.08 2.74
CA TYR A 180 -1.14 19.69 2.09
C TYR A 180 -1.98 20.89 1.64
N ASN A 181 -2.77 20.67 0.59
CA ASN A 181 -3.81 21.54 0.10
C ASN A 181 -5.14 20.77 0.08
N VAL A 182 -6.19 21.44 0.53
CA VAL A 182 -7.55 20.91 0.49
C VAL A 182 -8.36 21.72 -0.50
N SER A 183 -9.00 21.04 -1.45
CA SER A 183 -9.84 21.65 -2.47
C SER A 183 -11.15 20.90 -2.63
N ARG A 184 -12.23 21.60 -2.97
CA ARG A 184 -13.43 20.98 -3.52
C ARG A 184 -13.25 20.84 -5.02
N VAL A 185 -13.41 19.63 -5.52
CA VAL A 185 -13.27 19.32 -6.94
C VAL A 185 -14.61 18.87 -7.48
N THR A 186 -15.01 19.44 -8.62
CA THR A 186 -16.15 18.98 -9.40
C THR A 186 -15.65 18.57 -10.78
N GLU A 187 -15.79 17.28 -11.10
CA GLU A 187 -15.40 16.71 -12.38
C GLU A 187 -16.64 16.30 -13.16
N THR A 188 -16.78 16.81 -14.38
CA THR A 188 -17.84 16.40 -15.31
C THR A 188 -17.22 15.59 -16.43
N ARG A 189 -17.66 14.34 -16.55
CA ARG A 189 -17.29 13.41 -17.62
C ARG A 189 -18.55 12.98 -18.36
N GLY A 190 -18.79 13.57 -19.52
CA GLY A 190 -20.00 13.35 -20.31
C GLY A 190 -21.22 13.91 -19.58
N SER A 191 -22.20 13.07 -19.29
CA SER A 191 -23.39 13.45 -18.51
C SER A 191 -23.22 13.27 -16.99
N THR A 192 -22.09 12.73 -16.53
CA THR A 192 -21.85 12.46 -15.11
C THR A 192 -21.03 13.58 -14.50
N THR A 193 -21.55 14.21 -13.45
CA THR A 193 -20.83 15.17 -12.62
C THR A 193 -20.59 14.56 -11.25
N THR A 194 -19.33 14.54 -10.82
CA THR A 194 -18.91 14.03 -9.51
C THR A 194 -18.24 15.14 -8.74
N SER A 195 -18.63 15.33 -7.47
CA SER A 195 -18.00 16.29 -6.56
C SER A 195 -17.38 15.56 -5.38
N TYR A 196 -16.16 15.95 -5.02
CA TYR A 196 -15.42 15.37 -3.91
C TYR A 196 -14.48 16.40 -3.29
N ILE A 197 -14.01 16.14 -2.07
CA ILE A 197 -12.95 16.91 -1.43
C ILE A 197 -11.62 16.22 -1.75
N GLU A 198 -10.69 16.95 -2.36
CA GLU A 198 -9.35 16.48 -2.66
C GLU A 198 -8.36 17.02 -1.63
N VAL A 199 -7.62 16.13 -0.99
CA VAL A 199 -6.46 16.47 -0.16
C VAL A 199 -5.22 16.08 -0.95
N ASP A 200 -4.60 17.05 -1.60
CA ASP A 200 -3.30 16.90 -2.25
C ASP A 200 -2.21 17.14 -1.20
N TYR A 201 -1.35 16.16 -0.98
CA TYR A 201 -0.31 16.24 0.04
C TYR A 201 1.03 15.72 -0.45
N SER A 202 2.09 16.29 0.11
CA SER A 202 3.48 15.90 -0.11
C SER A 202 4.15 15.63 1.22
N LEU A 203 5.14 14.75 1.22
CA LEU A 203 5.84 14.27 2.41
C LEU A 203 7.34 14.42 2.23
N ARG A 204 7.96 15.22 3.08
CA ARG A 204 9.42 15.34 3.14
C ARG A 204 9.92 14.66 4.40
N ALA A 205 10.72 13.62 4.24
CA ALA A 205 11.29 12.91 5.36
C ALA A 205 12.17 13.84 6.21
N TRP A 206 12.02 13.76 7.53
CA TRP A 206 12.79 14.52 8.52
C TRP A 206 13.80 13.63 9.23
N CYS A 207 13.33 12.57 9.91
CA CYS A 207 14.17 11.61 10.62
C CYS A 207 13.55 10.22 10.62
N PHE A 208 14.41 9.24 10.83
CA PHE A 208 14.07 8.04 11.55
C PHE A 208 14.35 8.25 13.03
N CYS A 209 13.31 8.08 13.85
CA CYS A 209 13.38 8.39 15.26
C CYS A 209 12.92 7.16 16.06
N GLY A 210 13.81 6.66 16.92
CA GLY A 210 13.47 5.73 17.99
C GLY A 210 12.96 6.53 19.20
N MET A 211 11.77 6.20 19.69
CA MET A 211 11.08 6.94 20.73
C MET A 211 10.63 6.01 21.85
N ALA A 212 10.90 6.40 23.09
CA ALA A 212 10.37 5.69 24.25
C ALA A 212 8.85 5.74 24.27
N GLY A 213 8.21 4.58 24.37
CA GLY A 213 6.76 4.47 24.34
C GLY A 213 6.07 4.96 25.63
N PRO A 214 4.80 5.40 25.55
CA PRO A 214 3.96 5.51 24.35
C PRO A 214 4.35 6.74 23.49
N ALA A 215 4.45 6.54 22.18
CA ALA A 215 4.86 7.56 21.20
C ALA A 215 4.24 7.29 19.83
N ALA A 216 4.18 8.29 18.94
CA ALA A 216 3.63 8.17 17.58
C ALA A 216 2.27 7.45 17.51
N ASN A 217 1.37 7.76 18.46
CA ASN A 217 0.05 7.14 18.59
C ASN A 217 0.07 5.60 18.80
N VAL A 218 1.21 5.05 19.22
CA VAL A 218 1.37 3.64 19.58
C VAL A 218 1.46 3.49 21.08
N THR A 219 0.57 2.66 21.62
CA THR A 219 0.61 2.22 23.02
C THR A 219 1.14 0.80 23.11
N PHE A 220 1.47 0.38 24.33
CA PHE A 220 1.76 -1.02 24.64
C PHE A 220 0.62 -1.93 24.15
N PRO A 221 0.91 -3.12 23.57
CA PRO A 221 -0.09 -3.98 22.96
C PRO A 221 -1.12 -4.47 23.97
N ARG A 222 -2.36 -4.60 23.51
CA ARG A 222 -3.46 -5.22 24.27
C ARG A 222 -3.47 -6.72 23.98
N PRO A 223 -4.14 -7.55 24.81
CA PRO A 223 -4.20 -9.00 24.58
C PRO A 223 -4.69 -9.41 23.18
N GLN A 224 -5.60 -8.65 22.58
CA GLN A 224 -6.10 -8.87 21.22
C GLN A 224 -5.08 -8.59 20.11
N ASP A 225 -4.04 -7.80 20.42
CA ASP A 225 -2.95 -7.47 19.50
C ASP A 225 -1.83 -8.52 19.58
N LEU A 226 -1.93 -9.50 20.49
CA LEU A 226 -0.88 -10.46 20.78
C LEU A 226 -1.27 -11.87 20.35
N TRP A 227 -0.33 -12.57 19.73
CA TRP A 227 -0.42 -14.00 19.44
C TRP A 227 0.62 -14.77 20.26
N SER A 228 0.20 -15.79 20.99
CA SER A 228 1.11 -16.63 21.80
C SER A 228 2.00 -17.48 20.89
N ILE A 229 3.31 -17.42 21.12
CA ILE A 229 4.32 -18.21 20.40
C ILE A 229 4.66 -19.46 21.21
N SER A 230 5.21 -19.27 22.41
CA SER A 230 5.62 -20.34 23.32
C SER A 230 5.65 -19.87 24.77
N VAL A 231 5.64 -20.84 25.68
CA VAL A 231 5.96 -20.64 27.09
C VAL A 231 7.18 -21.49 27.39
N ASP A 232 8.26 -20.85 27.85
CA ASP A 232 9.51 -21.53 28.17
C ASP A 232 9.95 -21.23 29.59
N ARG A 233 10.55 -22.23 30.24
CA ARG A 233 11.29 -22.02 31.49
C ARG A 233 12.75 -21.81 31.14
N LEU A 234 13.26 -20.64 31.49
CA LEU A 234 14.67 -20.32 31.34
C LEU A 234 15.38 -20.54 32.68
N PRO A 235 16.29 -21.52 32.79
CA PRO A 235 17.11 -21.69 33.98
C PRO A 235 18.04 -20.50 34.19
N ALA A 236 18.35 -20.20 35.45
CA ALA A 236 19.29 -19.16 35.83
C ALA A 236 20.63 -19.28 35.07
N GLY A 237 21.11 -18.18 34.52
CA GLY A 237 22.34 -18.10 33.74
C GLY A 237 22.23 -18.60 32.29
N SER A 238 21.07 -19.14 31.89
CA SER A 238 20.82 -19.54 30.51
C SER A 238 20.40 -18.33 29.67
N GLY A 239 20.62 -18.44 28.36
CA GLY A 239 20.21 -17.44 27.38
C GLY A 239 19.38 -18.04 26.26
N VAL A 240 18.57 -17.19 25.63
CA VAL A 240 17.71 -17.52 24.50
C VAL A 240 17.85 -16.44 23.44
N SER A 241 17.76 -16.84 22.17
CA SER A 241 17.70 -15.94 21.02
C SER A 241 16.59 -16.42 20.10
N LEU A 242 15.69 -15.51 19.75
CA LEU A 242 14.53 -15.78 18.92
C LEU A 242 14.49 -14.78 17.76
N SER A 243 14.43 -15.29 16.54
CA SER A 243 14.25 -14.50 15.31
C SER A 243 12.83 -14.70 14.80
N VAL A 244 12.20 -13.63 14.31
CA VAL A 244 10.87 -13.70 13.70
C VAL A 244 10.84 -14.58 12.45
N HIS A 245 11.95 -14.64 11.68
CA HIS A 245 12.08 -15.54 10.54
C HIS A 245 12.17 -17.01 10.93
N GLY A 246 12.58 -17.30 12.15
CA GLY A 246 12.55 -18.67 12.70
C GLY A 246 11.15 -19.15 13.08
N LEU A 247 10.13 -18.29 13.02
CA LEU A 247 8.78 -18.58 13.48
C LEU A 247 7.83 -18.90 12.33
N SER A 248 6.86 -19.79 12.60
CA SER A 248 5.67 -19.91 11.76
C SER A 248 4.70 -18.78 12.12
N LEU A 249 4.58 -17.79 11.25
CA LEU A 249 3.74 -16.62 11.50
C LEU A 249 2.25 -16.96 11.34
N PRO A 250 1.38 -16.47 12.25
CA PRO A 250 -0.06 -16.71 12.19
C PRO A 250 -0.75 -15.86 11.11
N VAL A 251 -0.06 -14.85 10.57
CA VAL A 251 -0.56 -13.90 9.59
C VAL A 251 0.53 -13.61 8.55
N ASP A 252 0.12 -13.41 7.30
CA ASP A 252 1.01 -13.01 6.21
C ASP A 252 1.18 -11.49 6.11
N VAL A 253 0.28 -10.71 6.72
CA VAL A 253 0.24 -9.25 6.68
C VAL A 253 0.05 -8.71 8.09
N PHE A 254 0.90 -7.77 8.48
CA PHE A 254 0.77 -6.98 9.69
C PHE A 254 0.05 -5.68 9.38
N ARG A 255 -0.85 -5.25 10.26
CA ARG A 255 -1.63 -4.03 10.09
C ARG A 255 -1.62 -3.19 11.35
N ASN A 256 -1.34 -1.91 11.21
CA ASN A 256 -1.42 -0.93 12.30
C ASN A 256 -2.21 0.31 11.87
N ASN A 257 -3.01 0.84 12.80
CA ASN A 257 -3.63 2.15 12.67
C ASN A 257 -2.61 3.21 13.11
N ALA A 258 -1.75 3.61 12.16
CA ALA A 258 -0.59 4.47 12.39
C ALA A 258 -0.95 5.77 13.12
N THR A 259 -1.71 6.65 12.49
CA THR A 259 -1.93 8.01 13.00
C THR A 259 -3.29 8.54 12.55
N THR A 260 -4.03 9.18 13.44
CA THR A 260 -5.19 10.01 13.04
C THR A 260 -4.70 11.44 12.82
N PHE A 261 -4.95 11.96 11.61
CA PHE A 261 -4.53 13.29 11.20
C PHE A 261 -5.75 14.18 10.92
N GLN A 262 -5.61 15.48 11.19
CA GLN A 262 -6.64 16.49 10.99
C GLN A 262 -6.20 17.50 9.93
N PHE A 263 -6.95 17.57 8.82
CA PHE A 263 -6.74 18.53 7.74
C PHE A 263 -7.71 19.70 7.88
N SER A 264 -7.18 20.91 7.90
CA SER A 264 -8.02 22.12 7.86
C SER A 264 -8.56 22.34 6.44
N ALA A 265 -9.88 22.35 6.30
CA ALA A 265 -10.62 22.50 5.05
C ALA A 265 -11.46 23.79 5.00
N GLY A 266 -11.03 24.83 5.73
CA GLY A 266 -11.67 26.15 5.72
C GLY A 266 -13.17 26.08 6.06
N PRO A 267 -14.07 26.51 5.16
CA PRO A 267 -15.52 26.49 5.40
C PRO A 267 -16.11 25.09 5.66
N GLU A 268 -15.47 24.03 5.18
CA GLU A 268 -15.88 22.63 5.44
C GLU A 268 -15.43 22.14 6.83
N GLY A 269 -14.69 22.96 7.59
CA GLY A 269 -14.21 22.64 8.92
C GLY A 269 -12.94 21.77 8.91
N ILE A 270 -12.89 20.80 9.82
CA ILE A 270 -11.73 19.90 10.00
C ILE A 270 -12.09 18.51 9.46
N LEU A 271 -11.28 18.02 8.53
CA LEU A 271 -11.36 16.66 8.02
C LEU A 271 -10.47 15.76 8.85
N SER A 272 -11.02 14.68 9.40
CA SER A 272 -10.24 13.71 10.18
C SER A 272 -10.06 12.45 9.36
N ALA A 273 -8.82 12.00 9.20
CA ALA A 273 -8.50 10.76 8.52
C ALA A 273 -7.50 9.94 9.32
N GLN A 274 -7.68 8.62 9.30
CA GLN A 274 -6.77 7.66 9.92
C GLN A 274 -5.86 7.09 8.85
N LEU A 275 -4.56 7.14 9.10
CA LEU A 275 -3.57 6.45 8.30
C LEU A 275 -3.47 5.01 8.78
N VAL A 276 -3.71 4.07 7.87
CA VAL A 276 -3.54 2.64 8.12
C VAL A 276 -2.30 2.17 7.37
N SER A 277 -1.48 1.39 8.05
CA SER A 277 -0.24 0.81 7.55
C SER A 277 -0.39 -0.70 7.44
N GLU A 278 0.03 -1.25 6.31
CA GLU A 278 0.07 -2.69 6.05
C GLU A 278 1.44 -3.07 5.48
N TYR A 279 2.00 -4.17 5.96
CA TYR A 279 3.26 -4.68 5.41
C TYR A 279 3.42 -6.18 5.60
N ARG A 280 4.39 -6.75 4.89
CA ARG A 280 4.86 -8.13 5.06
C ARG A 280 6.36 -8.11 5.29
N TRP A 281 6.87 -9.01 6.13
CA TRP A 281 8.31 -9.18 6.29
C TRP A 281 8.96 -9.47 4.94
N GLY A 282 10.01 -8.69 4.62
CA GLY A 282 10.90 -9.00 3.53
C GLY A 282 11.72 -10.26 3.83
N PRO A 283 12.23 -10.94 2.79
CA PRO A 283 12.93 -12.22 2.93
C PRO A 283 14.29 -12.10 3.66
N VAL A 284 14.83 -10.89 3.80
CA VAL A 284 16.15 -10.60 4.39
C VAL A 284 16.08 -9.67 5.60
N ASP A 285 14.87 -9.25 5.98
CA ASP A 285 14.64 -8.36 7.12
C ASP A 285 14.36 -9.18 8.37
N ASP A 286 14.94 -8.84 9.52
CA ASP A 286 14.79 -9.66 10.71
C ASP A 286 14.48 -8.83 11.96
N TYR A 287 13.81 -9.48 12.91
CA TYR A 287 13.62 -9.03 14.27
C TYR A 287 14.14 -10.13 15.20
N VAL A 288 15.24 -9.84 15.89
CA VAL A 288 15.92 -10.77 16.78
C VAL A 288 15.83 -10.25 18.21
N LEU A 289 15.28 -11.08 19.09
CA LEU A 289 15.25 -10.85 20.53
C LEU A 289 16.17 -11.84 21.22
N SER A 290 17.16 -11.33 21.93
CA SER A 290 18.06 -12.12 22.77
C SER A 290 17.87 -11.74 24.23
N PHE A 291 17.90 -12.73 25.11
CA PHE A 291 17.62 -12.55 26.54
C PHE A 291 18.38 -13.56 27.38
N SER A 292 18.85 -13.14 28.56
CA SER A 292 19.35 -14.00 29.61
C SER A 292 19.08 -13.38 30.98
N ALA A 293 18.86 -14.21 32.00
CA ALA A 293 18.65 -13.76 33.37
C ALA A 293 19.50 -14.56 34.36
N SER A 294 19.91 -13.93 35.47
CA SER A 294 20.64 -14.58 36.56
C SER A 294 19.74 -15.41 37.49
N ALA A 295 18.44 -15.49 37.23
CA ALA A 295 17.45 -16.21 38.01
C ALA A 295 16.58 -17.06 37.09
N ASP A 296 15.95 -18.10 37.66
CA ASP A 296 14.96 -18.90 36.94
C ASP A 296 13.76 -18.02 36.57
N ALA A 297 13.31 -18.11 35.32
CA ALA A 297 12.18 -17.34 34.83
C ALA A 297 11.25 -18.22 33.99
N SER A 298 9.94 -18.08 34.19
CA SER A 298 8.95 -18.60 33.24
C SER A 298 8.54 -17.46 32.31
N ILE A 299 8.76 -17.64 31.02
CA ILE A 299 8.64 -16.61 30.00
C ILE A 299 7.56 -17.00 29.02
N HIS A 300 6.69 -16.06 28.70
CA HIS A 300 5.72 -16.18 27.64
C HIS A 300 6.12 -15.25 26.49
N TYR A 301 6.35 -15.83 25.31
CA TYR A 301 6.66 -15.10 24.10
C TYR A 301 5.38 -14.82 23.32
N PHE A 302 5.22 -13.57 22.91
CA PHE A 302 4.12 -13.13 22.08
C PHE A 302 4.63 -12.44 20.82
N LEU A 303 3.89 -12.60 19.73
CA LEU A 303 4.03 -11.79 18.53
C LEU A 303 3.04 -10.63 18.62
N ASP A 304 3.51 -9.38 18.52
CA ASP A 304 2.64 -8.21 18.30
C ASP A 304 2.16 -8.20 16.85
N LEU A 305 0.88 -8.48 16.64
CA LEU A 305 0.25 -8.59 15.32
C LEU A 305 0.16 -7.24 14.57
N ARG A 306 0.42 -6.12 15.25
CA ARG A 306 0.43 -4.79 14.62
C ARG A 306 1.74 -4.52 13.90
N PHE A 307 2.84 -5.02 14.46
CA PHE A 307 4.21 -4.68 14.05
C PHE A 307 5.10 -5.88 13.80
N GLY A 308 4.65 -7.12 13.97
CA GLY A 308 5.47 -8.31 13.76
C GLY A 308 6.66 -8.44 14.69
N SER A 309 6.65 -7.74 15.83
CA SER A 309 7.72 -7.74 16.84
C SER A 309 7.45 -8.74 17.96
N ILE A 310 8.52 -9.24 18.59
CA ILE A 310 8.41 -10.22 19.67
C ILE A 310 8.42 -9.51 21.02
N LEU A 311 7.40 -9.79 21.84
CA LEU A 311 7.24 -9.34 23.21
C LEU A 311 7.48 -10.50 24.19
N ILE A 312 8.22 -10.23 25.26
CA ILE A 312 8.42 -11.15 26.40
C ILE A 312 7.64 -10.64 27.60
N LEU A 313 6.85 -11.52 28.22
CA LEU A 313 6.25 -11.28 29.53
C LEU A 313 6.62 -12.41 30.50
N TYR A 314 6.87 -12.07 31.77
CA TYR A 314 7.06 -13.09 32.81
C TYR A 314 5.71 -13.64 33.25
N ASP A 315 5.65 -14.94 33.51
CA ASP A 315 4.50 -15.54 34.16
C ASP A 315 4.45 -15.09 35.64
N PRO A 316 3.35 -14.49 36.11
CA PRO A 316 3.19 -14.04 37.49
C PRO A 316 3.37 -15.15 38.54
N ALA A 317 3.30 -16.43 38.17
CA ALA A 317 3.60 -17.53 39.09
C ALA A 317 5.11 -17.66 39.46
N THR A 318 5.98 -16.91 38.79
CA THR A 318 7.45 -16.97 38.97
C THR A 318 8.13 -15.61 39.16
N ALA A 319 7.36 -14.51 39.17
CA ALA A 319 7.86 -13.13 39.28
C ALA A 319 7.85 -12.61 40.72
#